data_AF-A0A318LZ79-F1
#
_entry.id   AF-A0A318LZ79-F1
#
_cell.length_a   1.000
_cell.length_b   1.000
_cell.length_c   1.000
_cell.angle_alpha   90.00
_cell.angle_beta   90.00
_cell.angle_gamma   90.00
#
_symmetry.space_group_name_H-M   'P 1'
#
loop_
_entity.id
_entity.type
_entity.pdbx_description
1 polymer ?
#
loop_
_entity_poly.entity_id
_entity_poly.type
_entity_poly.pdbx_seq_one_letter_code
_entity_poly.pdbx_strand_id
1 'polypeptide(L)'
;MVAATADPSGEHVRAGTPPDGWEPLLAWWDERRAELRAAFDTAPDTPAWQPFPSYDPVVASWARRQAHEAAMHRVDAELALGTATVAFPPEFAADGVDELLTMLVYRRADWSEFTAKGSVLVHAEDAGRLWSVRLAPGEPPQFDEQPFEPALTVEGTADDVYRALWRRPSTAKVTGETALLEPLTPP
;
A
#
# COMPACT_ATOMS: atom_id res chain seq x y z
N MET A 1 3.32 6.68 -13.85
CA MET A 1 4.35 7.44 -13.11
C MET A 1 5.25 8.28 -13.99
N VAL A 2 6.03 7.74 -14.96
CA VAL A 2 6.94 8.56 -15.79
C VAL A 2 6.21 9.72 -16.50
N ALA A 3 5.00 9.47 -16.99
CA ALA A 3 4.14 10.52 -17.52
C ALA A 3 3.66 11.52 -16.45
N ALA A 4 3.51 11.08 -15.19
CA ALA A 4 3.08 11.91 -14.08
C ALA A 4 4.16 12.89 -13.59
N THR A 5 5.44 12.53 -13.73
CA THR A 5 6.57 13.46 -13.51
C THR A 5 6.75 14.43 -14.67
N ALA A 6 6.37 14.04 -15.88
CA ALA A 6 6.46 14.88 -17.08
C ALA A 6 5.31 15.91 -17.17
N ASP A 7 4.12 15.57 -16.68
CA ASP A 7 2.96 16.46 -16.58
C ASP A 7 2.38 16.44 -15.16
N PRO A 8 2.92 17.27 -14.23
CA PRO A 8 2.44 17.34 -12.85
C PRO A 8 0.99 17.82 -12.70
N SER A 9 0.38 18.39 -13.76
CA SER A 9 -1.03 18.79 -13.74
C SER A 9 -1.97 17.58 -13.76
N GLY A 10 -1.53 16.45 -14.31
CA GLY A 10 -2.35 15.26 -14.51
C GLY A 10 -3.21 15.28 -15.77
N GLU A 11 -3.35 16.42 -16.46
CA GLU A 11 -4.28 16.58 -17.58
C GLU A 11 -4.00 15.63 -18.75
N HIS A 12 -2.73 15.33 -19.01
CA HIS A 12 -2.30 14.50 -20.13
C HIS A 12 -1.62 13.19 -19.69
N VAL A 13 -1.73 12.83 -18.41
CA VAL A 13 -1.11 11.61 -17.90
C VAL A 13 -1.89 10.39 -18.36
N ARG A 14 -1.26 9.54 -19.19
CA ARG A 14 -1.82 8.27 -19.66
C ARG A 14 -0.89 7.11 -19.34
N ALA A 15 -1.48 5.97 -18.98
CA ALA A 15 -0.73 4.72 -18.91
C ALA A 15 -0.26 4.33 -20.31
N GLY A 16 0.95 3.79 -20.40
CA GLY A 16 1.43 3.18 -21.65
C GLY A 16 0.66 1.90 -21.96
N THR A 17 0.46 1.61 -23.24
CA THR A 17 -0.17 0.36 -23.68
C THR A 17 0.90 -0.74 -23.81
N PRO A 18 0.82 -1.83 -23.02
CA PRO A 18 1.73 -2.96 -23.18
C PRO A 18 1.49 -3.67 -24.53
N PRO A 19 2.52 -4.28 -25.14
CA PRO A 19 2.35 -5.15 -26.30
C PRO A 19 1.73 -6.50 -25.92
N ASP A 20 1.01 -7.13 -26.86
CA ASP A 20 0.23 -8.36 -26.63
C ASP A 20 1.09 -9.65 -26.54
N GLY A 21 2.38 -9.59 -26.89
CA GLY A 21 3.29 -10.74 -26.94
C GLY A 21 4.25 -10.80 -25.75
N TRP A 22 4.57 -12.01 -25.28
CA TRP A 22 5.43 -12.20 -24.09
C TRP A 22 6.85 -11.61 -24.25
N GLU A 23 7.55 -11.94 -25.32
CA GLU A 23 8.89 -11.40 -25.58
C GLU A 23 8.92 -9.87 -25.70
N PRO A 24 8.06 -9.22 -26.53
CA PRO A 24 8.04 -7.77 -26.58
C PRO A 24 7.55 -7.12 -25.28
N LEU A 25 6.71 -7.81 -24.49
CA LEU A 25 6.26 -7.34 -23.18
C LEU A 25 7.43 -7.25 -22.19
N LEU A 26 8.31 -8.25 -22.17
CA LEU A 26 9.48 -8.24 -21.28
C LEU A 26 10.44 -7.08 -21.61
N ALA A 27 10.75 -6.89 -22.90
CA ALA A 27 11.59 -5.78 -23.34
C ALA A 27 10.96 -4.42 -22.99
N TRP A 28 9.66 -4.28 -23.22
CA TRP A 28 8.91 -3.09 -22.85
C TRP A 28 8.93 -2.84 -21.34
N TRP A 29 8.82 -3.88 -20.51
CA TRP A 29 8.99 -3.77 -19.05
C TRP A 29 10.38 -3.35 -18.62
N ASP A 30 11.44 -3.84 -19.26
CA ASP A 30 12.80 -3.38 -19.00
C ASP A 30 12.96 -1.89 -19.27
N GLU A 31 12.43 -1.40 -20.39
CA GLU A 31 12.43 0.02 -20.74
C GLU A 31 11.65 0.87 -19.73
N ARG A 32 10.41 0.49 -19.41
CA ARG A 32 9.56 1.21 -18.44
C ARG A 32 10.19 1.24 -17.05
N ARG A 33 10.80 0.14 -16.62
CA ARG A 33 11.52 0.07 -15.33
C ARG A 33 12.73 1.01 -15.32
N ALA A 34 13.49 1.08 -16.41
CA ALA A 34 14.64 1.98 -16.52
C ALA A 34 14.20 3.45 -16.44
N GLU A 35 13.13 3.82 -17.14
CA GLU A 35 12.55 5.17 -17.08
C GLU A 35 12.01 5.50 -15.67
N LEU A 36 11.36 4.54 -15.03
CA LEU A 36 10.86 4.67 -13.65
C LEU A 36 12.01 5.01 -12.69
N ARG A 37 13.11 4.25 -12.79
CA ARG A 37 14.30 4.46 -11.95
C ARG A 37 14.93 5.83 -12.21
N ALA A 38 15.07 6.21 -13.48
CA ALA A 38 15.61 7.53 -13.84
C ALA A 38 14.75 8.67 -13.29
N ALA A 39 13.42 8.51 -13.25
CA ALA A 39 12.54 9.49 -12.63
C ALA A 39 12.75 9.60 -11.10
N PHE A 40 13.05 8.48 -10.42
CA PHE A 40 13.39 8.47 -8.99
C PHE A 40 14.77 9.03 -8.65
N ASP A 41 15.67 9.13 -9.62
CA ASP A 41 16.98 9.78 -9.43
C ASP A 41 16.88 11.32 -9.43
N THR A 42 15.69 11.89 -9.62
CA THR A 42 15.41 13.33 -9.47
C THR A 42 15.20 13.72 -8.00
N ALA A 43 15.07 15.03 -7.71
CA ALA A 43 14.87 15.50 -6.35
C ALA A 43 13.51 14.98 -5.80
N PRO A 44 13.44 14.52 -4.54
CA PRO A 44 12.25 13.89 -3.98
C PRO A 44 11.03 14.82 -3.92
N ASP A 45 11.24 16.13 -3.82
CA ASP A 45 10.25 17.19 -3.80
C ASP A 45 9.84 17.68 -5.20
N THR A 46 10.41 17.10 -6.27
CA THR A 46 10.03 17.42 -7.65
C THR A 46 8.53 17.15 -7.83
N PRO A 47 7.76 18.12 -8.38
CA PRO A 47 6.33 17.93 -8.62
C PRO A 47 6.04 16.72 -9.52
N ALA A 48 5.08 15.91 -9.13
CA ALA A 48 4.62 14.76 -9.89
C ALA A 48 3.14 14.52 -9.61
N TRP A 49 2.34 14.40 -10.67
CA TRP A 49 0.90 14.18 -10.50
C TRP A 49 0.61 12.90 -9.72
N GLN A 50 -0.29 12.96 -8.74
CA GLN A 50 -0.80 11.78 -8.05
C GLN A 50 -2.29 11.60 -8.37
N PRO A 51 -2.74 10.40 -8.77
CA PRO A 51 -4.17 10.11 -8.92
C PRO A 51 -4.90 10.01 -7.56
N PHE A 52 -4.18 10.22 -6.45
CA PHE A 52 -4.65 9.97 -5.09
C PHE A 52 -4.52 11.26 -4.27
N PRO A 53 -5.64 11.87 -3.83
CA PRO A 53 -5.61 13.11 -3.05
C PRO A 53 -4.90 13.00 -1.70
N SER A 54 -4.77 11.78 -1.15
CA SER A 54 -4.05 11.52 0.09
C SER A 54 -2.54 11.64 -0.05
N TYR A 55 -1.99 11.56 -1.27
CA TYR A 55 -0.56 11.64 -1.53
C TYR A 55 -0.14 13.05 -1.91
N ASP A 56 0.99 13.50 -1.35
CA ASP A 56 1.64 14.71 -1.83
C ASP A 56 2.02 14.54 -3.31
N PRO A 57 1.74 15.53 -4.18
CA PRO A 57 1.98 15.45 -5.62
C PRO A 57 3.46 15.66 -5.96
N VAL A 58 4.32 14.78 -5.47
CA VAL A 58 5.78 14.80 -5.62
C VAL A 58 6.36 13.42 -5.95
N VAL A 59 7.60 13.40 -6.44
CA VAL A 59 8.32 12.16 -6.81
C VAL A 59 8.46 11.19 -5.65
N ALA A 60 8.72 11.68 -4.43
CA ALA A 60 8.87 10.83 -3.24
C ALA A 60 7.63 9.96 -2.97
N SER A 61 6.42 10.50 -3.14
CA SER A 61 5.16 9.76 -3.00
C SER A 61 5.05 8.61 -4.00
N TRP A 62 5.48 8.84 -5.26
CA TRP A 62 5.54 7.79 -6.26
C TRP A 62 6.60 6.74 -5.95
N ALA A 63 7.76 7.15 -5.44
CA ALA A 63 8.84 6.24 -5.04
C ALA A 63 8.37 5.29 -3.93
N ARG A 64 7.72 5.83 -2.90
CA ARG A 64 7.09 5.04 -1.83
C ARG A 64 6.08 4.03 -2.40
N ARG A 65 5.14 4.50 -3.22
CA ARG A 65 4.09 3.65 -3.81
C ARG A 65 4.64 2.54 -4.70
N GLN A 66 5.60 2.84 -5.57
CA GLN A 66 6.21 1.84 -6.45
C GLN A 66 7.07 0.84 -5.67
N ALA A 67 7.71 1.24 -4.57
CA ALA A 67 8.46 0.32 -3.73
C ALA A 67 7.54 -0.74 -3.10
N HIS A 68 6.39 -0.32 -2.55
CA HIS A 68 5.41 -1.23 -1.94
C HIS A 68 4.67 -2.10 -2.96
N GLU A 69 4.34 -1.56 -4.13
CA GLU A 69 3.76 -2.32 -5.23
C GLU A 69 4.71 -3.42 -5.73
N ALA A 70 5.98 -3.07 -5.98
CA ALA A 70 6.99 -4.03 -6.43
C ALA A 70 7.28 -5.09 -5.35
N ALA A 71 7.28 -4.70 -4.07
CA ALA A 71 7.46 -5.62 -2.95
C ALA A 71 6.34 -6.68 -2.89
N MET A 72 5.07 -6.27 -2.94
CA MET A 72 3.94 -7.21 -2.92
C MET A 72 3.89 -8.08 -4.18
N HIS A 73 4.19 -7.54 -5.36
CA HIS A 73 4.25 -8.37 -6.57
C HIS A 73 5.42 -9.35 -6.58
N ARG A 74 6.54 -9.01 -5.92
CA ARG A 74 7.60 -10.00 -5.66
C ARG A 74 7.09 -11.13 -4.77
N VAL A 75 6.34 -10.83 -3.71
CA VAL A 75 5.71 -11.87 -2.87
C VAL A 75 4.79 -12.75 -3.71
N ASP A 76 3.92 -12.16 -4.52
CA ASP A 76 2.99 -12.90 -5.37
C ASP A 76 3.75 -13.83 -6.35
N ALA A 77 4.84 -13.35 -6.96
CA ALA A 77 5.67 -14.12 -7.87
C ALA A 77 6.40 -15.28 -7.16
N GLU A 78 7.00 -15.04 -5.99
CA GLU A 78 7.69 -16.09 -5.22
C GLU A 78 6.72 -17.16 -4.71
N LEU A 79 5.50 -16.77 -4.31
CA LEU A 79 4.42 -17.68 -3.94
C LEU A 79 3.99 -18.56 -5.12
N ALA A 80 3.83 -17.97 -6.31
CA ALA A 80 3.49 -18.73 -7.52
C ALA A 80 4.56 -19.77 -7.89
N LEU A 81 5.83 -19.48 -7.58
CA LEU A 81 6.95 -20.42 -7.75
C LEU A 81 7.08 -21.44 -6.62
N GLY A 82 6.34 -21.30 -5.52
CA GLY A 82 6.49 -22.14 -4.32
C GLY A 82 7.80 -21.88 -3.56
N THR A 83 8.37 -20.69 -3.72
CA THR A 83 9.72 -20.31 -3.21
C THR A 83 9.68 -19.15 -2.22
N ALA A 84 8.54 -18.92 -1.55
CA ALA A 84 8.32 -17.79 -0.66
C ALA A 84 9.42 -17.66 0.40
N THR A 85 10.40 -16.80 0.12
CA THR A 85 11.64 -16.65 0.89
C THR A 85 11.96 -15.20 1.20
N VAL A 86 11.32 -14.25 0.49
CA VAL A 86 11.46 -12.83 0.81
C VAL A 86 10.85 -12.53 2.18
N ALA A 87 11.62 -11.81 2.98
CA ALA A 87 11.16 -11.11 4.18
C ALA A 87 11.62 -9.65 4.06
N PHE A 88 10.76 -8.71 4.44
CA PHE A 88 11.07 -7.29 4.37
C PHE A 88 11.64 -6.77 5.71
N PRO A 89 12.56 -5.79 5.69
CA PRO A 89 13.03 -5.15 6.91
C PRO A 89 11.88 -4.50 7.69
N PRO A 90 11.93 -4.47 9.05
CA PRO A 90 10.82 -3.99 9.88
C PRO A 90 10.32 -2.60 9.51
N GLU A 91 11.23 -1.63 9.33
CA GLU A 91 10.86 -0.25 8.98
C GLU A 91 10.21 -0.14 7.60
N PHE A 92 10.64 -0.94 6.62
CA PHE A 92 10.02 -0.95 5.29
C PHE A 92 8.61 -1.53 5.35
N ALA A 93 8.43 -2.65 6.04
CA ALA A 93 7.13 -3.27 6.17
C ALA A 93 6.16 -2.41 6.99
N ALA A 94 6.63 -1.77 8.07
CA ALA A 94 5.85 -0.82 8.84
C ALA A 94 5.45 0.41 8.02
N ASP A 95 6.34 0.93 7.16
CA ASP A 95 5.98 1.99 6.22
C ASP A 95 4.90 1.55 5.22
N GLY A 96 4.91 0.29 4.79
CA GLY A 96 3.89 -0.27 3.91
C GLY A 96 2.53 -0.48 4.58
N VAL A 97 2.52 -0.81 5.88
CA VAL A 97 1.30 -0.80 6.71
C VAL A 97 0.76 0.62 6.81
N ASP A 98 1.62 1.59 7.09
CA ASP A 98 1.27 3.00 7.21
C ASP A 98 0.70 3.55 5.89
N GLU A 99 1.35 3.30 4.74
CA GLU A 99 0.86 3.70 3.42
C GLU A 99 -0.53 3.12 3.14
N LEU A 100 -0.71 1.83 3.42
CA LEU A 100 -1.98 1.17 3.18
C LEU A 100 -3.11 1.85 3.97
N LEU A 101 -2.91 1.98 5.29
CA LEU A 101 -3.92 2.47 6.22
C LEU A 101 -4.23 3.95 6.01
N THR A 102 -3.21 4.79 5.82
CA THR A 102 -3.36 6.25 5.80
C THR A 102 -3.58 6.81 4.39
N MET A 103 -3.23 6.06 3.34
CA MET A 103 -3.23 6.58 1.98
C MET A 103 -4.10 5.77 1.01
N LEU A 104 -3.91 4.45 0.95
CA LEU A 104 -4.57 3.60 -0.06
C LEU A 104 -6.02 3.29 0.28
N VAL A 105 -6.33 3.06 1.56
CA VAL A 105 -7.72 2.80 1.98
C VAL A 105 -8.64 3.97 1.59
N TYR A 106 -8.13 5.21 1.65
CA TYR A 106 -8.85 6.42 1.23
C TYR A 106 -9.03 6.59 -0.29
N ARG A 107 -8.45 5.70 -1.11
CA ARG A 107 -8.74 5.68 -2.56
C ARG A 107 -10.21 5.34 -2.85
N ARG A 108 -10.90 4.68 -1.91
CA ARG A 108 -12.32 4.40 -2.03
C ARG A 108 -13.10 5.71 -2.06
N ALA A 109 -13.76 5.95 -3.20
CA ALA A 109 -14.49 7.19 -3.45
C ALA A 109 -15.85 7.24 -2.72
N ASP A 110 -16.41 6.08 -2.37
CA ASP A 110 -17.71 5.96 -1.71
C ASP A 110 -17.59 5.05 -0.48
N TRP A 111 -17.96 5.61 0.68
CA TRP A 111 -17.98 4.91 1.96
C TRP A 111 -19.38 4.49 2.41
N SER A 112 -20.42 4.90 1.68
CA SER A 112 -21.83 4.75 2.07
C SER A 112 -22.29 3.29 2.21
N GLU A 113 -21.64 2.35 1.52
CA GLU A 113 -21.93 0.92 1.59
C GLU A 113 -21.30 0.24 2.82
N PHE A 114 -20.35 0.88 3.51
CA PHE A 114 -19.69 0.30 4.68
C PHE A 114 -20.53 0.49 5.94
N THR A 115 -20.89 -0.64 6.55
CA THR A 115 -21.71 -0.68 7.77
C THR A 115 -20.91 -1.04 9.03
N ALA A 116 -19.63 -1.38 8.87
CA ALA A 116 -18.75 -1.73 9.97
C ALA A 116 -18.62 -0.56 10.97
N LYS A 117 -18.74 -0.89 12.25
CA LYS A 117 -18.53 0.03 13.36
C LYS A 117 -17.67 -0.66 14.40
N GLY A 118 -16.55 -0.06 14.78
CA GLY A 118 -15.66 -0.69 15.74
C GLY A 118 -14.30 -0.04 15.86
N SER A 119 -13.44 -0.71 16.62
CA SER A 119 -12.08 -0.32 16.96
C SER A 119 -11.11 -1.40 16.49
N VAL A 120 -10.13 -1.02 15.68
CA VAL A 120 -9.09 -1.92 15.17
C VAL A 120 -7.73 -1.45 15.66
N LEU A 121 -6.95 -2.36 16.21
CA LEU A 121 -5.55 -2.15 16.54
C LEU A 121 -4.67 -2.93 15.56
N VAL A 122 -3.71 -2.26 14.95
CA VAL A 122 -2.65 -2.88 14.16
C VAL A 122 -1.34 -2.64 14.87
N HIS A 123 -0.56 -3.70 15.14
CA HIS A 123 0.67 -3.62 15.91
C HIS A 123 1.81 -4.38 15.23
N ALA A 124 2.81 -3.65 14.75
CA ALA A 124 4.06 -4.20 14.23
C ALA A 124 5.11 -4.19 15.37
N GLU A 125 5.28 -5.33 16.02
CA GLU A 125 5.99 -5.48 17.30
C GLU A 125 7.49 -5.15 17.18
N ASP A 126 8.14 -5.67 16.14
CA ASP A 126 9.58 -5.53 15.90
C ASP A 126 9.98 -4.14 15.38
N ALA A 127 9.03 -3.38 14.84
CA ALA A 127 9.19 -1.97 14.49
C ALA A 127 8.74 -1.02 15.63
N GLY A 128 8.08 -1.53 16.67
CA GLY A 128 7.50 -0.71 17.74
C GLY A 128 6.43 0.27 17.24
N ARG A 129 5.71 -0.09 16.18
CA ARG A 129 4.70 0.77 15.52
C ARG A 129 3.30 0.25 15.77
N LEU A 130 2.37 1.17 16.02
CA LEU A 130 0.99 0.88 16.36
C LEU A 130 0.06 1.86 15.65
N TRP A 131 -1.02 1.35 15.06
CA TRP A 131 -2.08 2.14 14.45
C TRP A 131 -3.41 1.81 15.13
N SER A 132 -4.06 2.83 15.69
CA SER A 132 -5.37 2.71 16.33
C SER A 132 -6.43 3.29 15.41
N VAL A 133 -7.34 2.45 14.91
CA VAL A 133 -8.27 2.80 13.82
C VAL A 133 -9.72 2.68 14.30
N ARG A 134 -10.46 3.77 14.20
CA ARG A 134 -11.90 3.82 14.47
C ARG A 134 -12.67 3.74 13.16
N LEU A 135 -13.65 2.85 13.12
CA LEU A 135 -14.55 2.65 12.00
C LEU A 135 -15.94 3.12 12.39
N ALA A 136 -16.56 3.92 11.52
CA ALA A 136 -17.93 4.36 11.64
C ALA A 136 -18.69 4.07 10.32
N PRO A 137 -19.97 3.70 10.38
CA PRO A 137 -20.75 3.41 9.17
C PRO A 137 -20.82 4.63 8.25
N GLY A 138 -20.59 4.44 6.96
CA GLY A 138 -20.65 5.50 5.96
C GLY A 138 -19.46 6.48 5.98
N GLU A 139 -18.46 6.27 6.84
CA GLU A 139 -17.34 7.18 7.04
C GLU A 139 -15.99 6.49 6.74
N PRO A 140 -14.99 7.25 6.27
CA PRO A 140 -13.64 6.72 6.17
C PRO A 140 -13.06 6.42 7.57
N PRO A 141 -12.06 5.53 7.66
CA PRO A 141 -11.38 5.25 8.92
C PRO A 141 -10.81 6.52 9.56
N GLN A 142 -10.81 6.56 10.89
CA GLN A 142 -10.18 7.62 11.67
C GLN A 142 -9.03 7.03 12.49
N PHE A 143 -7.93 7.77 12.59
CA PHE A 143 -6.74 7.35 13.31
C PHE A 143 -6.59 8.16 14.59
N ASP A 144 -6.44 7.47 15.72
CA ASP A 144 -6.21 8.10 17.01
C ASP A 144 -4.74 7.88 17.46
N GLU A 145 -4.13 8.90 18.06
CA GLU A 145 -2.74 8.82 18.56
C GLU A 145 -2.58 7.85 19.75
N GLN A 146 -3.63 7.72 20.56
CA GLN A 146 -3.64 6.84 21.72
C GLN A 146 -4.46 5.58 21.43
N PRO A 147 -3.97 4.38 21.80
CA PRO A 147 -4.73 3.17 21.65
C PRO A 147 -5.97 3.18 22.56
N PHE A 148 -7.07 2.63 22.04
CA PHE A 148 -8.27 2.30 22.80
C PHE A 148 -8.46 0.79 22.85
N GLU A 149 -9.39 0.31 23.67
CA GLU A 149 -9.75 -1.12 23.71
C GLU A 149 -10.22 -1.59 22.32
N PRO A 150 -9.50 -2.51 21.66
CA PRO A 150 -9.81 -2.91 20.31
C PRO A 150 -10.84 -4.04 20.27
N ALA A 151 -11.83 -3.90 19.39
CA ALA A 151 -12.71 -5.00 19.00
C ALA A 151 -11.99 -6.01 18.07
N LEU A 152 -10.95 -5.57 17.37
CA LEU A 152 -10.09 -6.39 16.52
C LEU A 152 -8.62 -5.98 16.70
N THR A 153 -7.73 -6.96 16.85
CA THR A 153 -6.28 -6.75 16.85
C THR A 153 -5.62 -7.56 15.74
N VAL A 154 -4.70 -6.94 15.01
CA VAL A 154 -3.75 -7.58 14.09
C VAL A 154 -2.34 -7.31 14.60
N GLU A 155 -1.60 -8.33 15.00
CA GLU A 155 -0.29 -8.18 15.63
C GLU A 155 0.73 -9.21 15.13
N GLY A 156 2.02 -8.85 15.18
CA GLY A 156 3.14 -9.72 14.82
C GLY A 156 4.35 -8.91 14.35
N THR A 157 5.25 -9.55 13.60
CA THR A 157 6.32 -8.82 12.91
C THR A 157 5.73 -7.86 11.89
N ALA A 158 6.44 -6.77 11.58
CA ALA A 158 6.00 -5.81 10.59
C ALA A 158 5.75 -6.46 9.22
N ASP A 159 6.61 -7.40 8.80
CA ASP A 159 6.43 -8.17 7.55
C ASP A 159 5.16 -9.01 7.56
N ASP A 160 4.88 -9.71 8.68
CA ASP A 160 3.66 -10.49 8.83
C ASP A 160 2.41 -9.61 8.78
N VAL A 161 2.39 -8.52 9.53
CA VAL A 161 1.26 -7.57 9.58
C VAL A 161 1.05 -6.93 8.20
N TYR A 162 2.12 -6.51 7.55
CA TYR A 162 2.11 -5.95 6.20
C TYR A 162 1.47 -6.93 5.21
N ARG A 163 1.91 -8.19 5.18
CA ARG A 163 1.31 -9.23 4.32
C ARG A 163 -0.14 -9.50 4.66
N ALA A 164 -0.49 -9.58 5.95
CA ALA A 164 -1.84 -9.85 6.40
C ALA A 164 -2.83 -8.79 5.89
N LEU A 165 -2.51 -7.50 6.05
CA LEU A 165 -3.36 -6.42 5.57
C LEU A 165 -3.45 -6.39 4.04
N TRP A 166 -2.37 -6.75 3.36
CA TRP A 166 -2.36 -6.94 1.91
C TRP A 166 -2.99 -8.26 1.44
N ARG A 167 -3.58 -9.07 2.33
CA ARG A 167 -4.23 -10.37 2.02
C ARG A 167 -3.31 -11.42 1.43
N ARG A 168 -2.04 -11.43 1.83
CA ARG A 168 -1.06 -12.47 1.48
C ARG A 168 -0.88 -13.43 2.65
N PRO A 169 -0.40 -14.67 2.41
CA PRO A 169 -0.01 -15.58 3.47
C PRO A 169 0.92 -14.90 4.48
N SER A 170 0.60 -15.09 5.77
CA SER A 170 1.21 -14.39 6.90
C SER A 170 1.06 -15.23 8.16
N THR A 171 1.93 -15.00 9.15
CA THR A 171 1.79 -15.57 10.50
C THR A 171 1.28 -14.55 11.53
N ALA A 172 0.86 -13.36 11.09
CA ALA A 172 0.25 -12.35 11.97
C ALA A 172 -0.95 -12.93 12.70
N LYS A 173 -1.04 -12.62 13.99
CA LYS A 173 -2.15 -13.02 14.83
C LYS A 173 -3.29 -12.02 14.66
N VAL A 174 -4.46 -12.54 14.30
CA VAL A 174 -5.71 -11.76 14.21
C VAL A 174 -6.66 -12.23 15.29
N THR A 175 -7.04 -11.33 16.20
CA THR A 175 -7.89 -11.65 17.36
C THR A 175 -9.07 -10.68 17.44
N GLY A 176 -10.29 -11.21 17.63
CA GLY A 176 -11.50 -10.40 17.77
C GLY A 176 -12.40 -10.43 16.54
N GLU A 177 -13.10 -9.32 16.26
CA GLU A 177 -14.12 -9.19 15.22
C GLU A 177 -13.52 -9.02 13.82
N THR A 178 -13.18 -10.13 13.16
CA THR A 178 -12.49 -10.12 11.84
C THR A 178 -13.24 -9.41 10.71
N ALA A 179 -14.57 -9.24 10.82
CA ALA A 179 -15.35 -8.46 9.87
C ALA A 179 -14.87 -6.98 9.78
N LEU A 180 -14.24 -6.47 10.84
CA LEU A 180 -13.67 -5.11 10.86
C LEU A 180 -12.43 -4.95 9.95
N LEU A 181 -11.92 -6.01 9.32
CA LEU A 181 -10.87 -5.91 8.30
C LEU A 181 -11.40 -5.47 6.93
N GLU A 182 -12.67 -5.73 6.61
CA GLU A 182 -13.24 -5.43 5.28
C GLU A 182 -13.06 -3.96 4.85
N PRO A 183 -13.30 -2.96 5.73
CA PRO A 183 -13.08 -1.55 5.40
C PRO A 183 -11.61 -1.18 5.20
N LEU A 184 -10.67 -2.00 5.68
CA LEU A 184 -9.23 -1.72 5.67
C LEU A 184 -8.48 -2.40 4.54
N THR A 185 -9.18 -3.11 3.65
CA THR A 185 -8.49 -3.90 2.63
C THR A 185 -7.99 -3.03 1.49
N PRO A 186 -6.88 -3.41 0.83
CA PRO A 186 -6.42 -2.70 -0.36
C PRO A 186 -7.56 -2.61 -1.39
N PRO A 187 -7.69 -1.47 -2.10
CA PRO A 187 -8.68 -1.28 -3.17
C PRO A 187 -8.38 -2.13 -4.41
#